data_AF-X1UV21-F1
#
_entry.id   AF-X1UV21-F1
#
_cell.length_a   1.000
_cell.length_b   1.000
_cell.length_c   1.000
_cell.angle_alpha   90.00
_cell.angle_beta   90.00
_cell.angle_gamma   90.00
#
_symmetry.space_group_name_H-M   'P 1'
#
loop_
_entity.id
_entity.type
_entity.pdbx_description
1 polymer ?
#
loop_
_entity_poly.entity_id
_entity_poly.type
_entity_poly.pdbx_seq_one_letter_code
_entity_poly.pdbx_strand_id
1 'polypeptide(L)'
;MKNRVVITGLGPVTPVGIGKNNFWQSLIQGKCGINRISYFDTEEYPTKIAAEVKDFDYTNYISVKEANRMDKSTQFSVVAAMLALEDSKLRITEKD
;
A
#
# COMPACT_ATOMS: atom_id res chain seq x y z
N MET A 1 18.90 28.02 12.83
CA MET A 1 18.70 26.65 13.35
C MET A 1 17.98 25.84 12.28
N LYS A 2 18.43 24.63 11.93
CA LYS A 2 17.67 23.75 11.03
C LYS A 2 16.60 23.02 11.85
N ASN A 3 15.37 22.95 11.33
CA ASN A 3 14.29 22.22 11.98
C ASN A 3 14.61 20.72 12.01
N ARG A 4 14.33 20.05 13.14
CA ARG A 4 14.43 18.60 13.24
C ARG A 4 13.18 17.97 12.62
N VAL A 5 13.38 16.97 11.78
CA VAL A 5 12.31 16.24 11.10
C VAL A 5 12.35 14.78 11.58
N VAL A 6 11.18 14.20 11.83
CA VAL A 6 11.01 12.81 12.28
C VAL A 6 9.88 12.15 11.49
N ILE A 7 9.87 10.83 11.45
CA ILE A 7 8.80 10.02 10.84
C ILE A 7 7.83 9.61 11.95
N THR A 8 6.55 9.99 11.83
CA THR A 8 5.53 9.72 12.85
C THR A 8 4.53 8.64 12.44
N GLY A 9 4.42 8.32 11.15
CA GLY A 9 3.51 7.27 10.66
C GLY A 9 4.01 6.59 9.39
N LEU A 10 3.57 5.34 9.21
CA LEU A 10 3.90 4.49 8.05
C LEU A 10 2.64 3.81 7.52
N GLY A 11 2.44 3.84 6.20
CA GLY A 11 1.33 3.17 5.54
C GLY A 11 1.77 2.32 4.34
N PRO A 12 2.49 1.21 4.55
CA PRO A 12 2.96 0.38 3.45
C PRO A 12 1.80 -0.40 2.80
N VAL A 13 1.77 -0.43 1.47
CA VAL A 13 0.90 -1.29 0.66
C VAL A 13 1.82 -2.15 -0.20
N THR A 14 2.06 -3.40 0.19
CA THR A 14 3.10 -4.24 -0.40
C THR A 14 2.66 -5.70 -0.60
N PRO A 15 3.35 -6.48 -1.45
CA PRO A 15 3.07 -7.89 -1.67
C PRO A 15 3.23 -8.79 -0.44
N VAL A 16 3.93 -8.31 0.61
CA VAL A 16 4.15 -9.05 1.85
C VAL A 16 3.32 -8.50 3.02
N GLY A 17 2.50 -7.48 2.81
CA GLY A 17 1.63 -6.94 3.83
C GLY A 17 1.15 -5.53 3.52
N ILE A 18 -0.10 -5.27 3.91
CA ILE A 18 -0.72 -3.95 3.92
C ILE A 18 -0.81 -3.48 5.37
N GLY A 19 -0.38 -2.23 5.61
CA GLY A 19 -0.28 -1.63 6.94
C GLY A 19 1.01 -1.99 7.68
N LYS A 20 1.43 -1.09 8.60
CA LYS A 20 2.73 -1.16 9.30
C LYS A 20 2.99 -2.50 9.97
N ASN A 21 2.03 -3.00 10.76
CA ASN A 21 2.22 -4.20 11.57
C ASN A 21 2.40 -5.45 10.71
N ASN A 22 1.53 -5.65 9.71
CA ASN A 22 1.61 -6.80 8.81
C ASN A 22 2.91 -6.78 8.00
N PHE A 23 3.25 -5.61 7.45
CA PHE A 23 4.50 -5.43 6.71
C PHE A 23 5.72 -5.79 7.57
N TRP A 24 5.80 -5.22 8.78
CA TRP A 24 6.93 -5.47 9.69
C TRP A 24 7.05 -6.94 10.11
N GLN A 25 5.95 -7.58 10.48
CA GLN A 25 5.96 -8.99 10.85
C GLN A 25 6.39 -9.89 9.69
N SER A 26 5.94 -9.60 8.47
CA SER A 26 6.35 -10.35 7.29
C SER A 26 7.84 -10.19 6.98
N LEU A 27 8.42 -9.01 7.19
CA LEU A 27 9.87 -8.79 7.04
C LEU A 27 10.67 -9.61 8.06
N ILE A 28 10.28 -9.57 9.34
CA ILE A 28 10.94 -10.36 10.40
C ILE A 28 10.90 -11.86 10.09
N GLN A 29 9.78 -12.33 9.55
CA GLN A 29 9.58 -13.74 9.21
C GLN A 29 10.24 -14.14 7.88
N GLY A 30 10.83 -13.20 7.13
CA GLY A 30 11.42 -13.47 5.82
C GLY A 30 10.42 -13.92 4.77
N LYS A 31 9.16 -13.43 4.83
CA LYS A 31 8.13 -13.83 3.87
C LYS A 31 8.49 -13.36 2.45
N CYS A 32 8.35 -14.26 1.49
CA CYS A 32 8.49 -13.96 0.08
C CYS A 32 7.13 -13.58 -0.53
N GLY A 33 7.04 -12.40 -1.15
CA GLY A 33 5.82 -11.93 -1.84
C GLY A 33 5.73 -12.37 -3.30
N ILE A 34 6.76 -13.04 -3.84
CA ILE A 34 6.81 -13.47 -5.24
C ILE A 34 5.93 -14.71 -5.42
N ASN A 35 5.07 -14.69 -6.43
CA ASN A 35 4.24 -15.81 -6.82
C ASN A 35 4.00 -15.81 -8.34
N ARG A 36 3.27 -16.82 -8.85
CA ARG A 36 2.72 -16.77 -10.21
C ARG A 36 1.81 -15.55 -10.36
N ILE A 37 1.95 -14.86 -11.50
CA ILE A 37 1.10 -13.73 -11.88
C ILE A 37 -0.35 -14.21 -11.98
N SER A 38 -1.25 -13.51 -11.31
CA SER A 38 -2.70 -13.76 -11.35
C SER A 38 -3.49 -12.60 -11.96
N TYR A 39 -2.84 -11.44 -12.16
CA TYR A 39 -3.49 -10.24 -12.64
C TYR A 39 -3.90 -10.29 -14.12
N PHE A 40 -3.19 -11.06 -14.94
CA PHE A 40 -3.48 -11.22 -16.38
C PHE A 40 -2.98 -12.58 -16.89
N ASP A 41 -3.42 -12.99 -18.08
CA ASP A 41 -2.93 -14.19 -18.73
C ASP A 41 -1.48 -14.01 -19.19
N THR A 42 -0.62 -14.89 -18.73
CA THR A 42 0.81 -14.80 -18.99
C THR A 42 1.28 -15.71 -20.11
N GLU A 43 0.44 -16.53 -20.78
CA GLU A 43 0.85 -17.59 -21.72
C GLU A 43 1.97 -17.18 -22.71
N GLU A 44 1.88 -16.01 -23.32
CA GLU A 44 2.83 -15.53 -24.33
C GLU A 44 4.10 -14.87 -23.76
N TYR A 45 4.20 -14.68 -22.43
CA TYR A 45 5.30 -13.95 -21.79
C TYR A 45 6.40 -14.88 -21.27
N PRO A 46 7.69 -14.53 -21.40
CA PRO A 46 8.77 -15.36 -20.84
C PRO A 46 8.77 -15.38 -19.29
N THR A 47 8.34 -14.30 -18.65
CA THR A 47 8.25 -14.18 -17.19
C THR A 47 6.83 -14.46 -16.70
N LYS A 48 6.68 -15.37 -15.75
CA LYS A 48 5.37 -15.81 -15.20
C LYS A 48 5.18 -15.50 -13.72
N ILE A 49 6.12 -14.78 -13.12
CA ILE A 49 6.15 -14.48 -11.68
C ILE A 49 6.20 -12.98 -11.43
N ALA A 50 5.53 -12.54 -10.39
CA ALA A 50 5.57 -11.17 -9.89
C ALA A 50 5.30 -11.14 -8.38
N ALA A 51 5.57 -10.00 -7.76
CA ALA A 51 5.15 -9.73 -6.40
C ALA A 51 3.88 -8.85 -6.45
N GLU A 52 2.72 -9.48 -6.54
CA GLU A 52 1.42 -8.80 -6.60
C GLU A 52 0.95 -8.44 -5.19
N VAL A 53 0.36 -7.25 -5.01
CA VAL A 53 -0.34 -6.91 -3.77
C VAL A 53 -1.64 -7.72 -3.72
N LYS A 54 -1.70 -8.68 -2.80
CA LYS A 54 -2.89 -9.53 -2.60
C LYS A 54 -3.87 -8.90 -1.63
N ASP A 55 -5.14 -9.29 -1.76
CA ASP A 55 -6.23 -8.90 -0.86
C ASP A 55 -6.36 -7.37 -0.66
N PHE A 56 -6.02 -6.60 -1.69
CA PHE A 56 -6.14 -5.15 -1.66
C PHE A 56 -7.60 -4.72 -1.78
N ASP A 57 -8.13 -4.22 -0.67
CA ASP A 57 -9.46 -3.62 -0.57
C ASP A 57 -9.36 -2.11 -0.31
N TYR A 58 -9.82 -1.32 -1.29
CA TYR A 58 -9.85 0.15 -1.18
C TYR A 58 -11.15 0.68 -0.56
N THR A 59 -12.18 -0.16 -0.36
CA THR A 59 -13.55 0.30 -0.10
C THR A 59 -13.70 1.04 1.22
N ASN A 60 -12.81 0.81 2.18
CA ASN A 60 -12.75 1.55 3.45
C ASN A 60 -12.17 2.97 3.33
N TYR A 61 -11.52 3.29 2.21
CA TYR A 61 -10.74 4.52 2.04
C TYR A 61 -11.16 5.35 0.82
N ILE A 62 -11.66 4.70 -0.23
CA ILE A 62 -11.97 5.32 -1.51
C ILE A 62 -13.38 4.89 -1.91
N SER A 63 -14.24 5.84 -2.28
CA SER A 63 -15.56 5.49 -2.81
C SER A 63 -15.42 4.81 -4.17
N VAL A 64 -16.35 3.91 -4.51
CA VAL A 64 -16.33 3.21 -5.82
C VAL A 64 -16.28 4.18 -7.00
N LYS A 65 -16.98 5.31 -6.90
CA LYS A 65 -17.01 6.35 -7.93
C LYS A 65 -15.63 6.99 -8.16
N GLU A 66 -14.89 7.22 -7.10
CA GLU A 66 -13.54 7.79 -7.17
C GLU A 66 -12.52 6.74 -7.62
N ALA A 67 -12.61 5.52 -7.08
CA ALA A 67 -11.73 4.42 -7.45
C ALA A 67 -11.75 4.11 -8.95
N ASN A 68 -12.93 4.19 -9.59
CA ASN A 68 -13.07 4.01 -11.04
C ASN A 68 -12.38 5.10 -11.89
N ARG A 69 -12.01 6.24 -11.29
CA ARG A 69 -11.27 7.33 -11.94
C ARG A 69 -9.77 7.27 -11.63
N MET A 70 -9.33 6.29 -10.86
CA MET A 70 -7.95 6.09 -10.45
C MET A 70 -7.38 4.83 -11.10
N ASP A 71 -6.16 4.90 -11.60
CA ASP A 71 -5.41 3.68 -11.89
C ASP A 71 -5.05 2.95 -10.58
N LYS A 72 -4.65 1.68 -10.68
CA LYS A 72 -4.39 0.84 -9.51
C LYS A 72 -3.27 1.40 -8.61
N SER A 73 -2.24 2.02 -9.20
CA SER A 73 -1.13 2.59 -8.43
C SER A 73 -1.55 3.84 -7.65
N THR A 74 -2.46 4.65 -8.22
CA THR A 74 -3.07 5.76 -7.50
C THR A 74 -3.92 5.26 -6.34
N GLN A 75 -4.72 4.21 -6.52
CA GLN A 75 -5.48 3.59 -5.42
C GLN A 75 -4.55 3.12 -4.29
N PHE A 76 -3.43 2.45 -4.61
CA PHE A 76 -2.44 2.05 -3.61
C PHE A 76 -1.85 3.24 -2.87
N SER A 77 -1.52 4.31 -3.59
CA SER A 77 -0.92 5.51 -3.02
C SER A 77 -1.86 6.23 -2.06
N VAL A 78 -3.15 6.34 -2.41
CA VAL A 78 -4.17 6.95 -1.55
C VAL A 78 -4.34 6.11 -0.27
N VAL A 79 -4.52 4.79 -0.39
CA VAL A 79 -4.65 3.91 0.77
C VAL A 79 -3.39 3.96 1.65
N ALA A 80 -2.20 3.97 1.05
CA ALA A 80 -0.93 4.10 1.76
C ALA A 80 -0.85 5.41 2.56
N ALA A 81 -1.24 6.54 1.96
CA ALA A 81 -1.27 7.83 2.64
C ALA A 81 -2.27 7.84 3.81
N MET A 82 -3.46 7.27 3.62
CA MET A 82 -4.47 7.17 4.68
C MET A 82 -3.99 6.32 5.86
N LEU A 83 -3.40 5.16 5.60
CA LEU A 83 -2.78 4.32 6.63
C LEU A 83 -1.66 5.04 7.39
N ALA A 84 -0.86 5.85 6.70
CA ALA A 84 0.20 6.64 7.34
C ALA A 84 -0.37 7.75 8.24
N LEU A 85 -1.43 8.42 7.81
CA LEU A 85 -2.15 9.41 8.63
C LEU A 85 -2.75 8.76 9.88
N GLU A 86 -3.42 7.64 9.72
CA GLU A 86 -3.96 6.84 10.84
C GLU A 86 -2.87 6.45 11.84
N ASP A 87 -1.75 5.92 11.35
CA ASP A 87 -0.63 5.50 12.20
C ASP A 87 0.01 6.67 12.95
N SER A 88 0.15 7.81 12.28
CA SER A 88 0.70 9.04 12.87
C SER A 88 -0.24 9.71 13.87
N LYS A 89 -1.54 9.37 13.81
CA LYS A 89 -2.63 10.07 14.53
C LYS A 89 -2.67 11.58 14.22
N LEU A 90 -2.08 11.99 13.10
CA LEU A 90 -2.09 13.37 12.64
C LEU A 90 -3.47 13.68 12.07
N ARG A 91 -4.06 14.79 12.52
CA ARG A 91 -5.33 15.30 11.99
C ARG A 91 -5.03 16.57 11.20
N ILE A 92 -5.28 16.52 9.89
CA ILE A 92 -5.12 17.68 9.01
C ILE A 92 -6.30 18.63 9.25
N THR A 93 -5.98 19.89 9.51
CA THR A 93 -6.94 20.98 9.77
C THR A 93 -6.73 22.12 8.78
N GLU A 94 -7.67 23.06 8.69
CA GLU A 94 -7.56 24.22 7.78
C GLU A 94 -6.36 25.14 8.05
N LYS A 95 -5.70 24.99 9.21
CA LYS A 95 -4.52 25.79 9.60
C LYS A 95 -3.18 25.14 9.22
N ASP A 96 -3.21 23.92 8.71
CA ASP A 96 -2.04 23.19 8.20
C ASP A 96 -1.80 23.51 6.71
#